data_AF-A0A6J5Y215-F1
#
_entry.id   AF-A0A6J5Y215-F1
#
_cell.length_a   1.000
_cell.length_b   1.000
_cell.length_c   1.000
_cell.angle_alpha   90.00
_cell.angle_beta   90.00
_cell.angle_gamma   90.00
#
_symmetry.space_group_name_H-M   'P 1'
#
loop_
_entity.id
_entity.type
_entity.pdbx_description
1 polymer ?
#
loop_
_entity_poly.entity_id
_entity_poly.type
_entity_poly.pdbx_seq_one_letter_code
_entity_poly.pdbx_strand_id
1 'polypeptide(L)' 'MGAEDFSFYPKESAATIFVLGINNESLKSDQPLHTSHFVIDEEALSVGAALNAALAISYSGTHVETH' A
#
# COMPACT_ATOMS: atom_id res chain seq x y z
N MET A 1 -9.74 1.06 9.88
CA MET A 1 -8.29 1.29 10.10
C MET A 1 -8.07 1.46 11.59
N GLY A 2 -7.06 0.79 12.15
CA GLY A 2 -6.64 0.98 13.54
C GLY A 2 -5.64 2.12 13.68
N ALA A 3 -4.92 2.16 14.82
CA ALA A 3 -3.77 3.04 14.98
C ALA A 3 -2.59 2.54 14.13
N GLU A 4 -1.82 3.47 13.58
CA GLU A 4 -0.71 3.18 12.68
C GLU A 4 0.33 4.32 12.84
N ASP A 5 1.62 3.97 12.89
CA ASP A 5 2.73 4.87 13.20
C ASP A 5 3.28 5.62 11.97
N PHE A 6 2.94 5.25 10.75
CA PHE A 6 3.12 6.09 9.56
C PHE A 6 2.50 7.49 9.72
N SER A 7 1.51 7.66 10.59
CA SER A 7 0.97 8.98 10.98
C SER A 7 2.02 9.97 11.52
N PHE A 8 3.22 9.51 11.89
CA PHE A 8 4.34 10.38 12.25
C PHE A 8 5.08 10.96 11.03
N TYR A 9 5.13 10.29 9.88
CA TYR A 9 5.82 10.81 8.68
C TYR A 9 5.24 12.11 8.10
N PRO A 10 3.90 12.27 7.93
CA PRO A 10 3.34 13.51 7.39
C PRO A 10 3.51 14.73 8.31
N LYS A 11 4.06 14.55 9.53
CA LYS A 11 4.44 15.67 10.42
C LYS A 11 5.74 16.34 9.97
N GLU A 12 6.61 15.62 9.26
CA GLU A 12 7.96 16.07 8.90
C GLU A 12 8.20 16.16 7.39
N SER A 13 7.37 15.50 6.56
CA SER A 13 7.55 15.47 5.10
C SER A 13 6.23 15.20 4.38
N ALA A 14 6.14 15.59 3.10
CA ALA A 14 5.00 15.18 2.27
C ALA A 14 4.96 13.65 2.19
N ALA A 15 3.88 13.04 2.67
CA ALA A 15 3.74 11.59 2.78
C ALA A 15 2.32 11.15 2.47
N THR A 16 2.20 9.93 1.96
CA THR A 16 0.92 9.29 1.61
C THR A 16 1.04 7.79 1.86
N ILE A 17 -0.05 7.19 2.34
CA ILE A 17 -0.19 5.74 2.55
C ILE A 17 -1.46 5.26 1.82
N PHE A 18 -1.40 4.07 1.25
CA PHE A 18 -2.51 3.44 0.54
C PHE A 18 -2.83 2.08 1.16
N VAL A 19 -4.07 1.63 0.99
CA VAL A 19 -4.48 0.26 1.32
C VAL A 19 -4.67 -0.51 0.02
N LEU A 20 -4.06 -1.68 -0.07
CA LEU A 20 -4.17 -2.59 -1.21
C LEU A 20 -5.25 -3.64 -0.93
N GLY A 21 -6.17 -3.84 -1.86
CA GLY A 21 -7.20 -4.88 -1.75
C GLY A 21 -6.61 -6.28 -1.89
N ILE A 22 -6.83 -7.13 -0.89
CA ILE A 22 -6.37 -8.53 -0.84
C ILE A 22 -7.50 -9.56 -0.70
N ASN A 23 -8.76 -9.09 -0.70
CA ASN A 23 -9.93 -9.90 -0.41
C ASN A 23 -10.30 -10.79 -1.62
N ASN A 24 -10.41 -12.09 -1.36
CA ASN A 24 -10.85 -13.12 -2.27
C ASN A 24 -11.53 -14.25 -1.45
N GLU A 25 -12.86 -14.33 -1.54
CA GLU A 25 -13.67 -15.32 -0.80
C GLU A 25 -13.33 -16.76 -1.16
N SER A 26 -12.88 -17.03 -2.39
CA SER A 26 -12.49 -18.38 -2.83
C SER A 26 -11.22 -18.85 -2.12
N LEU A 27 -10.36 -17.92 -1.71
CA LEU A 27 -9.12 -18.16 -0.96
C LEU A 27 -9.29 -17.95 0.55
N LYS A 28 -10.48 -17.54 1.01
CA LYS A 28 -10.77 -17.18 2.41
C LYS A 28 -9.90 -16.02 2.94
N SER A 29 -9.47 -15.11 2.06
CA SER A 29 -8.72 -13.89 2.44
C SER A 29 -9.63 -12.72 2.84
N ASP A 30 -10.87 -13.02 3.22
CA ASP A 30 -11.87 -12.10 3.73
C ASP A 30 -11.78 -11.89 5.26
N GLN A 31 -10.91 -12.66 5.92
CA GLN A 31 -10.68 -12.56 7.37
C GLN A 31 -9.99 -11.23 7.74
N PRO A 32 -10.39 -10.58 8.85
CA PRO A 32 -9.84 -9.29 9.24
C PRO A 32 -8.36 -9.36 9.64
N LEU A 33 -7.72 -8.20 9.77
CA LEU A 33 -6.40 -8.12 10.41
C LEU A 33 -6.50 -8.55 11.89
N HIS A 34 -5.40 -9.11 12.42
CA HIS A 34 -5.26 -9.56 13.82
C HIS A 34 -6.06 -10.81 14.23
N THR A 35 -6.45 -11.66 13.29
CA THR A 35 -6.93 -13.03 13.56
C THR A 35 -5.87 -14.07 13.20
N SER A 36 -5.91 -15.24 13.85
CA SER A 36 -5.08 -16.41 13.50
C SER A 36 -5.40 -17.01 12.13
N HIS A 37 -6.49 -16.58 11.50
CA HIS A 37 -6.94 -17.05 10.18
C HIS A 37 -6.69 -16.01 9.08
N PHE A 38 -5.93 -14.95 9.37
CA PHE A 38 -5.59 -13.95 8.38
C PHE A 38 -4.71 -14.56 7.28
N VAL A 39 -5.20 -14.50 6.05
CA VAL A 39 -4.50 -14.89 4.82
C VAL A 39 -4.78 -13.83 3.76
N ILE A 40 -3.93 -13.77 2.73
CA ILE A 40 -4.04 -12.80 1.65
C ILE A 40 -4.12 -13.51 0.29
N ASP A 41 -4.72 -12.84 -0.68
CA ASP A 41 -4.54 -13.20 -2.09
C ASP A 41 -3.18 -12.70 -2.57
N GLU A 42 -2.27 -13.62 -2.90
CA GLU A 42 -0.90 -13.28 -3.33
C GLU A 42 -0.84 -12.64 -4.72
N GLU A 43 -1.89 -12.74 -5.54
CA GLU A 43 -1.93 -12.04 -6.83
C GLU A 43 -1.83 -10.51 -6.64
N ALA A 44 -2.33 -10.01 -5.51
CA ALA A 44 -2.24 -8.60 -5.13
C ALA A 44 -0.79 -8.11 -4.96
N LEU A 45 0.17 -8.99 -4.63
CA LEU A 45 1.58 -8.60 -4.43
C LEU A 45 2.16 -7.93 -5.68
N SER A 46 1.83 -8.45 -6.86
CA SER A 46 2.26 -7.88 -8.14
C SER A 46 1.68 -6.48 -8.38
N VAL A 47 0.41 -6.28 -8.00
CA VAL A 47 -0.28 -4.99 -8.09
C VAL A 47 0.35 -3.97 -7.14
N GLY A 48 0.62 -4.36 -5.89
CA GLY A 48 1.28 -3.51 -4.91
C GLY A 48 2.71 -3.11 -5.32
N ALA A 49 3.47 -4.03 -5.90
CA ALA A 49 4.80 -3.74 -6.43
C ALA A 49 4.73 -2.75 -7.61
N ALA A 50 3.83 -2.99 -8.57
CA ALA A 50 3.63 -2.11 -9.70
C ALA A 50 3.18 -0.70 -9.28
N LEU A 51 2.26 -0.60 -8.31
CA LEU A 51 1.81 0.68 -7.76
C LEU A 51 2.96 1.48 -7.16
N ASN A 52 3.76 0.87 -6.29
CA ASN A 52 4.91 1.56 -5.67
C ASN A 52 5.95 1.99 -6.71
N ALA A 53 6.27 1.12 -7.68
CA ALA A 53 7.20 1.47 -8.75
C ALA A 53 6.68 2.61 -9.62
N ALA A 54 5.42 2.55 -10.04
CA ALA A 54 4.79 3.59 -10.85
C ALA A 54 4.74 4.93 -10.11
N LEU A 55 4.44 4.93 -8.81
CA LEU A 55 4.46 6.14 -7.99
C LEU A 55 5.86 6.73 -7.85
N ALA A 56 6.88 5.91 -7.61
CA ALA A 56 8.26 6.39 -7.52
C ALA A 56 8.74 7.00 -8.84
N ILE A 57 8.42 6.34 -9.97
CA ILE A 57 8.77 6.83 -11.31
C ILE A 57 8.02 8.12 -11.62
N SER A 58 6.71 8.17 -11.39
CA SER A 58 5.89 9.34 -11.73
C SER A 58 6.28 10.54 -10.89
N TYR A 59 6.47 10.37 -9.58
CA TYR A 59 6.91 11.42 -8.67
C TYR A 59 8.30 11.94 -9.07
N SER A 60 9.25 11.05 -9.33
CA SER A 60 10.60 11.45 -9.78
C SER A 60 10.56 12.17 -11.13
N GLY A 61 9.77 11.67 -12.09
CA GLY A 61 9.62 12.27 -13.41
C GLY A 61 9.00 13.66 -13.38
N THR A 62 8.01 13.89 -12.51
CA THR A 62 7.42 15.23 -12.29
C THR A 62 8.36 16.23 -11.65
N HIS A 63 9.42 15.78 -10.98
CA HIS A 63 10.41 16.63 -10.32
C HIS A 63 11.70 16.87 -11.12
N VAL A 64 11.85 16.25 -12.30
CA VAL A 64 13.01 16.44 -13.20
C VAL A 64 12.86 17.66 -14.13
N GLU A 65 11.66 18.21 -14.33
CA GLU A 65 11.43 19.38 -15.22
C GLU A 65 11.56 20.76 -14.54
N THR A 66 12.00 20.84 -13.27
CA THR A 66 12.11 22.12 -12.55
C THR A 66 13.56 22.62 -12.32
N HIS A 67 14.50 22.27 -13.19
CA HIS A 67 15.83 22.89 -13.21
C HIS A 67 16.26 23.33 -14.59
#